data_AF-A0A3M6VBF8-F1
#
_entry.id   AF-A0A3M6VBF8-F1
#
_cell.length_a   1.000
_cell.length_b   1.000
_cell.length_c   1.000
_cell.angle_alpha   90.00
_cell.angle_beta   90.00
_cell.angle_gamma   90.00
#
_symmetry.space_group_name_H-M   'P 1'
#
loop_
_entity.id
_entity.type
_entity.pdbx_description
1 polymer ?
#
loop_
_entity_poly.entity_id
_entity_poly.type
_entity_poly.pdbx_seq_one_letter_code
_entity_poly.pdbx_strand_id
1 'polypeptide(L)' 'MHLYLVANNYSTLEYCEKRDDSDYVNYYNVGVLQNFQEVFGTFHEFPYWFVPIHSPSFQKRDGKTFPLNKFIKAD' A
#
# COMPACT_ATOMS: atom_id res chain seq x y z
N MET A 1 -0.48 -13.37 -6.81
CA MET A 1 0.05 -13.18 -5.43
C MET A 1 0.36 -11.71 -5.16
N HIS A 2 1.30 -11.06 -5.85
CA HIS A 2 1.66 -9.66 -5.56
C HIS A 2 0.54 -8.64 -5.80
N LEU A 3 -0.37 -8.85 -6.76
CA LEU A 3 -1.54 -7.99 -6.92
C LEU A 3 -2.45 -7.99 -5.68
N TYR A 4 -2.54 -9.12 -4.97
CA TYR A 4 -3.28 -9.20 -3.70
C TYR A 4 -2.56 -8.45 -2.58
N LEU A 5 -1.23 -8.52 -2.55
CA LEU A 5 -0.41 -7.76 -1.60
C LEU A 5 -0.58 -6.25 -1.82
N VAL A 6 -0.51 -5.79 -3.07
CA VAL A 6 -0.77 -4.39 -3.43
C VAL A 6 -2.21 -3.99 -3.07
N ALA A 7 -3.20 -4.83 -3.37
CA ALA A 7 -4.59 -4.53 -3.05
C ALA A 7 -4.85 -4.33 -1.54
N ASN A 8 -4.06 -4.96 -0.68
CA ASN A 8 -4.19 -4.90 0.78
C ASN A 8 -3.06 -4.11 1.45
N ASN A 9 -2.17 -3.47 0.70
CA ASN A 9 -0.99 -2.78 1.22
C ASN A 9 -0.11 -3.64 2.14
N TYR A 10 0.21 -4.86 1.69
CA TYR A 10 1.15 -5.74 2.38
C TYR A 10 2.50 -5.79 1.68
N SER A 11 3.58 -5.79 2.45
CA SER A 11 4.83 -6.39 2.00
C SER A 11 4.76 -7.92 2.08
N THR A 12 5.65 -8.61 1.36
CA THR A 12 5.75 -10.06 1.44
C THR A 12 6.10 -10.53 2.86
N LEU A 13 6.93 -9.77 3.59
CA LEU A 13 7.32 -10.11 4.96
C LEU A 13 6.13 -10.00 5.91
N GLU A 14 5.40 -8.88 5.88
CA GLU A 14 4.21 -8.69 6.72
C GLU A 14 3.15 -9.74 6.45
N TYR A 15 2.92 -10.08 5.17
CA TYR A 15 1.98 -11.15 4.83
C TYR A 15 2.42 -12.50 5.40
N CYS A 16 3.70 -12.85 5.30
CA CYS A 16 4.21 -14.11 5.84
C CYS A 16 4.15 -14.18 7.37
N GLU A 17 4.37 -13.06 8.06
CA GLU A 17 4.30 -12.98 9.53
C GLU A 17 2.86 -13.00 10.05
N LYS A 18 1.93 -12.38 9.32
CA LYS A 18 0.56 -12.13 9.79
C LYS A 18 -0.50 -13.04 9.21
N ARG A 19 -0.19 -13.84 8.19
CA ARG A 19 -1.16 -14.79 7.59
C ARG A 19 -1.74 -15.81 8.56
N ASP A 20 -1.06 -16.08 9.67
CA ASP A 20 -1.47 -17.06 10.69
C ASP A 20 -2.04 -16.38 11.95
N ASP A 21 -2.09 -15.05 11.96
CA ASP A 21 -2.58 -14.23 13.08
C ASP A 21 -4.00 -13.76 12.76
N SER A 22 -5.00 -14.43 13.32
CA SER A 22 -6.42 -14.14 13.05
C SER A 22 -6.88 -12.79 13.61
N ASP A 23 -6.18 -12.26 14.61
CA ASP A 23 -6.53 -11.01 15.29
C ASP A 23 -5.78 -9.81 14.69
N TYR A 24 -4.96 -10.03 13.66
CA TYR A 24 -4.19 -8.99 13.03
C TYR A 24 -5.08 -7.99 12.26
N VAL A 25 -5.06 -6.74 12.71
CA VAL A 25 -5.67 -5.62 12.00
C VAL A 25 -4.61 -4.97 11.10
N ASN A 26 -4.87 -4.97 9.79
CA ASN A 26 -4.00 -4.28 8.84
C ASN A 26 -4.31 -2.78 8.84
N TYR A 27 -3.48 -1.99 9.53
CA TYR A 27 -3.62 -0.54 9.62
C TYR A 27 -3.16 0.20 8.35
N TYR A 28 -2.35 -0.41 7.50
CA TYR A 28 -1.86 0.19 6.26
C TYR A 28 -2.83 0.04 5.09
N ASN A 29 -3.83 -0.84 5.23
CA ASN A 29 -4.87 -0.97 4.23
C ASN A 29 -5.84 0.22 4.27
N VAL A 30 -5.59 1.22 3.43
CA VAL A 30 -6.42 2.43 3.28
C VAL A 30 -7.48 2.29 2.17
N GLY A 31 -7.61 1.09 1.61
CA GLY A 31 -8.57 0.74 0.56
C GLY A 31 -7.87 0.47 -0.78
N VAL A 32 -8.39 -0.50 -1.54
CA VAL A 32 -7.76 -1.04 -2.76
C VAL A 32 -7.28 0.07 -3.69
N LEU A 33 -8.12 1.05 -3.97
CA LEU A 33 -7.77 2.14 -4.88
C LEU A 33 -6.56 2.96 -4.41
N GLN A 34 -6.55 3.33 -3.14
CA GLN A 34 -5.46 4.12 -2.55
C GLN A 34 -4.18 3.29 -2.44
N ASN A 35 -4.29 2.02 -2.06
CA ASN A 35 -3.15 1.10 -1.99
C ASN A 35 -2.50 0.92 -3.38
N PHE A 36 -3.28 0.83 -4.46
CA PHE A 36 -2.74 0.80 -5.83
C PHE A 36 -2.08 2.13 -6.20
N GLN A 37 -2.68 3.26 -5.82
CA GLN A 37 -2.05 4.58 -6.02
C GLN A 37 -0.77 4.76 -5.20
N GLU A 38 -0.62 4.02 -4.11
CA GLU A 38 0.64 3.94 -3.36
C GLU A 38 1.74 3.22 -4.12
N VAL A 39 1.44 2.26 -4.97
CA VAL A 39 2.48 1.50 -5.69
C VAL A 39 2.75 2.05 -7.08
N PHE A 40 1.73 2.55 -7.77
CA PHE A 40 1.84 2.96 -9.17
C PHE A 40 1.79 4.48 -9.39
N GLY A 41 1.34 5.24 -8.37
CA GLY A 41 1.14 6.68 -8.47
C GLY A 41 -0.32 7.06 -8.75
N THR A 42 -0.57 8.33 -9.00
CA THR A 42 -1.94 8.85 -9.14
C THR A 42 -2.56 8.47 -10.49
N PHE A 43 -3.89 8.62 -10.63
CA PHE A 43 -4.56 8.42 -11.93
C PHE A 43 -4.12 9.40 -13.01
N HIS A 44 -3.69 10.61 -12.64
CA HIS A 44 -3.07 11.54 -13.58
C HIS A 44 -1.76 11.00 -14.16
N GLU A 45 -1.12 10.06 -13.46
CA GLU A 45 0.11 9.39 -13.86
C GLU A 45 -0.15 8.00 -14.45
N PHE A 46 -1.40 7.66 -14.81
CA PHE A 46 -1.77 6.35 -15.34
C PHE A 46 -0.88 5.84 -16.50
N PRO A 47 -0.41 6.68 -17.45
CA PRO A 47 0.52 6.22 -18.48
C PRO A 47 1.85 5.68 -17.91
N TYR A 48 2.31 6.20 -16.78
CA TYR A 48 3.55 5.78 -16.12
C TYR A 48 3.42 4.43 -15.41
N TRP A 49 2.20 3.91 -15.21
CA TRP A 49 1.98 2.62 -14.55
C TRP A 49 2.54 1.44 -15.38
N PHE A 50 2.61 1.61 -16.69
CA PHE A 50 3.06 0.57 -17.64
C PHE A 50 4.51 0.76 -18.09
N VAL A 51 5.18 1.80 -17.62
CA VAL A 51 6.56 2.12 -18.00
C VAL A 51 7.44 2.02 -16.77
N PRO A 52 8.65 1.44 -16.84
CA PRO A 52 9.53 1.31 -15.67
C PRO A 52 10.21 2.64 -15.31
N ILE A 53 9.41 3.66 -15.00
CA ILE A 53 9.84 5.01 -14.62
C ILE A 53 9.15 5.35 -13.30
N HIS A 54 9.89 5.96 -12.37
CA HIS A 54 9.31 6.43 -11.12
C HIS A 54 8.33 7.57 -11.41
N SER A 55 7.09 7.43 -10.92
CA SER A 55 6.13 8.52 -11.04
C SER A 55 6.59 9.73 -10.21
N PRO A 56 6.34 10.97 -10.67
CA PRO A 56 6.66 12.18 -9.91
C PRO A 56 6.09 12.17 -8.48
N SER A 57 4.94 11.54 -8.27
CA SER A 57 4.33 11.40 -6.93
C SER A 57 5.16 10.55 -5.97
N PHE A 58 5.97 9.63 -6.46
CA PHE A 58 6.91 8.86 -5.63
C PHE A 58 8.04 9.73 -5.07
N GLN A 59 8.47 10.76 -5.79
CA GLN A 59 9.54 11.66 -5.32
C GLN A 59 9.13 12.48 -4.10
N LYS A 60 7.83 12.62 -3.84
CA LYS A 60 7.28 13.34 -2.68
C LYS A 60 7.18 12.46 -1.43
N ARG A 61 7.56 11.18 -1.51
CA ARG A 61 7.46 10.23 -0.41
C ARG A 61 8.82 9.93 0.17
N ASP A 62 8.90 9.93 1.49
CA ASP A 62 10.15 9.72 2.22
C ASP A 62 10.45 8.24 2.51
N GLY A 63 9.52 7.33 2.19
CA GLY A 63 9.64 5.90 2.48
C GLY A 63 9.61 5.54 3.98
N LYS A 64 9.37 6.52 4.85
CA LYS A 64 9.33 6.38 6.31
C LYS A 64 7.92 6.51 6.89
N THR A 65 7.04 7.18 6.16
CA THR A 65 5.68 7.49 6.60
C THR A 65 4.70 6.97 5.55
N PHE A 66 3.71 6.21 6.04
CA PHE A 66 2.66 5.62 5.24
C PHE A 66 1.31 6.02 5.83
N PRO A 67 0.28 6.26 5.00
CA PRO A 67 -1.03 6.59 5.50
C PRO A 67 -1.61 5.39 6.24
N LEU A 68 -2.28 5.69 7.36
CA LEU A 68 -2.95 4.69 8.18
C LEU A 68 -4.46 4.80 7.99
N ASN A 69 -5.14 3.67 8.04
CA ASN A 69 -6.59 3.64 8.00
C ASN A 69 -7.19 4.14 9.32
N LYS A 70 -8.46 4.54 9.25
CA LYS A 70 -9.21 5.11 10.39
C LYS A 70 -9.65 4.06 11.42
N PHE A 71 -9.13 2.83 11.37
CA PHE A 71 -9.32 1.91 12.50
C PHE A 71 -8.45 2.42 13.64
N ILE A 72 -9.03 3.37 14.39
CA ILE A 72 -8.52 3.91 15.63
C ILE A 72 -8.16 2.69 16.48
N LYS A 73 -6.87 2.56 16.80
CA LYS A 73 -6.43 1.70 17.89
C LYS A 73 -7.14 2.25 19.13
N ALA A 74 -8.23 1.61 19.54
CA ALA A 74 -8.78 1.85 20.86
C ALA A 74 -7.73 1.30 21.82
N ASP A 75 -7.02 2.20 22.48
CA ASP A 75 -6.14 1.89 23.61
C ASP A 75 -6.90 1.15 24.72
#